data_AF-A0A1X7A1C2-F1
#
_entry.id   AF-A0A1X7A1C2-F1
#
_cell.length_a   1.000
_cell.length_b   1.000
_cell.length_c   1.000
_cell.angle_alpha   90.00
_cell.angle_beta   90.00
_cell.angle_gamma   90.00
#
_symmetry.space_group_name_H-M   'P 1'
#
loop_
_entity.id
_entity.type
_entity.pdbx_description
1 polymer ?
#
loop_
_entity_poly.entity_id
_entity_poly.type
_entity_poly.pdbx_seq_one_letter_code
_entity_poly.pdbx_strand_id
1 'polypeptide(L)'
;MKKIFAAIAGVGLVVSCSQVVSTSTSSLGNNLVVDGGKYTSGGGLTIAAELRNNQGRTMLCGVWAQSRQQSILTKNVERKVLGVASFFAGNERIHTGFVFMNEVPPSASYVGQQANCITLQRAWRPEYANNGRMRIPRVLVYGDFDPFGDPSVYFIQEGPRAGDS
;
A
#
# COMPACT_ATOMS: atom_id res chain seq x y z
N MET A 1 53.25 -4.96 -33.46
CA MET A 1 51.87 -5.48 -33.46
C MET A 1 51.11 -4.84 -32.29
N LYS A 2 50.15 -3.96 -32.58
CA LYS A 2 49.49 -3.06 -31.62
C LYS A 2 48.20 -3.72 -31.13
N LYS A 3 48.12 -4.17 -29.88
CA LYS A 3 46.92 -4.79 -29.29
C LYS A 3 46.07 -3.68 -28.67
N ILE A 4 44.90 -3.41 -29.26
CA ILE A 4 43.86 -2.54 -28.72
C ILE A 4 43.03 -3.40 -27.76
N PHE A 5 43.11 -3.13 -26.46
CA PHE A 5 42.17 -3.67 -25.47
C PHE A 5 41.02 -2.68 -25.33
N ALA A 6 39.85 -3.03 -25.89
CA ALA A 6 38.60 -2.32 -25.65
C ALA A 6 38.01 -2.80 -24.33
N ALA A 7 37.97 -1.93 -23.33
CA ALA A 7 37.27 -2.17 -22.07
C ALA A 7 35.78 -1.81 -22.24
N ILE A 8 34.91 -2.82 -22.24
CA ILE A 8 33.46 -2.67 -22.17
C ILE A 8 33.12 -2.41 -20.70
N ALA A 9 32.80 -1.16 -20.35
CA ALA A 9 32.27 -0.81 -19.04
C ALA A 9 30.78 -1.16 -18.99
N GLY A 10 30.44 -2.25 -18.30
CA GLY A 10 29.06 -2.67 -18.06
C GLY A 10 28.36 -1.70 -17.10
N VAL A 11 27.31 -1.04 -17.57
CA VAL A 11 26.40 -0.25 -16.73
C VAL A 11 25.43 -1.21 -16.04
N GLY A 12 25.68 -1.50 -14.76
CA GLY A 12 24.75 -2.25 -13.93
C GLY A 12 23.57 -1.38 -13.52
N LEU A 13 22.37 -1.70 -14.00
CA LEU A 13 21.12 -1.11 -13.50
C LEU A 13 20.84 -1.64 -12.10
N VAL A 14 21.16 -0.85 -11.07
CA VAL A 14 20.76 -1.15 -9.69
C VAL A 14 19.26 -0.87 -9.53
N VAL A 15 18.47 -1.94 -9.50
CA VAL A 15 17.06 -1.87 -9.11
C VAL A 15 17.00 -1.62 -7.60
N SER A 16 16.78 -0.37 -7.18
CA SER A 16 16.68 0.00 -5.76
C SER A 16 15.31 -0.38 -5.19
N CYS A 17 15.16 -1.63 -4.77
CA CYS A 17 14.05 -2.01 -3.90
C CYS A 17 14.30 -1.40 -2.51
N SER A 18 13.50 -0.42 -2.09
CA SER A 18 13.61 0.20 -0.76
C SER A 18 13.44 -0.86 0.33
N GLN A 19 14.55 -1.24 0.97
CA GLN A 19 14.52 -2.22 2.05
C GLN A 19 13.92 -1.61 3.32
N VAL A 20 13.26 -2.43 4.13
CA VAL A 20 12.77 -2.06 5.46
C VAL A 20 13.93 -2.18 6.45
N VAL A 21 14.14 -1.14 7.26
CA VAL A 21 15.20 -1.07 8.29
C VAL A 21 14.67 -1.51 9.65
N SER A 22 13.48 -1.03 10.01
CA SER A 22 12.87 -1.30 11.31
C SER A 22 11.35 -1.16 11.25
N THR A 23 10.68 -1.74 12.24
CA THR A 23 9.24 -1.62 12.47
C THR A 23 8.99 -0.90 13.79
N SER A 24 7.92 -0.13 13.85
CA SER A 24 7.50 0.56 15.07
C SER A 24 5.99 0.79 15.06
N THR A 25 5.47 1.44 16.09
CA THR A 25 4.07 1.85 16.15
C THR A 25 3.97 3.32 16.50
N SER A 26 3.03 4.04 15.91
CA SER A 26 2.77 5.44 16.26
C SER A 26 1.34 5.83 15.89
N SER A 27 0.77 6.81 16.59
CA SER A 27 -0.47 7.45 16.16
C SER A 27 -0.30 8.12 14.80
N LEU A 28 -1.37 8.07 14.00
CA LEU A 28 -1.48 8.79 12.73
C LEU A 28 -1.70 10.29 12.94
N GLY A 29 -0.98 11.11 12.18
CA GLY A 29 -1.11 12.56 12.17
C GLY A 29 -2.21 13.08 11.23
N ASN A 30 -2.09 14.34 10.83
CA ASN A 30 -3.07 15.04 9.99
C ASN A 30 -2.78 14.94 8.48
N ASN A 31 -1.58 14.54 8.08
CA ASN A 31 -1.17 14.48 6.67
C ASN A 31 -1.47 13.10 6.07
N LEU A 32 -2.71 12.63 6.28
CA LEU A 32 -3.13 11.31 5.85
C LEU A 32 -3.55 11.30 4.40
N VAL A 33 -3.05 10.30 3.68
CA VAL A 33 -3.66 9.82 2.45
C VAL A 33 -4.68 8.76 2.85
N VAL A 34 -5.93 8.97 2.47
CA VAL A 34 -7.02 8.02 2.68
C VAL A 34 -7.56 7.59 1.32
N ASP A 35 -7.55 6.28 1.07
CA ASP A 35 -8.00 5.69 -0.17
C ASP A 35 -8.61 4.30 0.10
N GLY A 36 -9.03 3.58 -0.92
CA GLY A 36 -9.63 2.27 -0.75
C GLY A 36 -10.35 1.80 -2.00
N GLY A 37 -11.35 0.97 -1.79
CA GLY A 37 -12.16 0.45 -2.87
C GLY A 37 -13.17 -0.57 -2.40
N LYS A 38 -13.99 -1.05 -3.33
CA LYS A 38 -15.06 -2.00 -3.06
C LYS A 38 -14.77 -3.37 -3.69
N TYR A 39 -15.38 -4.39 -3.12
CA TYR A 39 -15.49 -5.70 -3.76
C TYR A 39 -16.72 -5.71 -4.67
N THR A 40 -16.64 -6.38 -5.82
CA THR A 40 -17.81 -6.55 -6.71
C THR A 40 -18.94 -7.36 -6.08
N SER A 41 -18.64 -8.13 -5.03
CA SER A 41 -19.61 -8.86 -4.21
C SER A 41 -20.24 -8.02 -3.07
N GLY A 42 -19.86 -6.76 -2.91
CA GLY A 42 -20.27 -5.89 -1.79
C GLY A 42 -19.24 -5.79 -0.66
N GLY A 43 -19.36 -4.71 0.12
CA GLY A 43 -18.35 -4.30 1.11
C GLY A 43 -17.11 -3.66 0.47
N GLY A 44 -16.15 -3.25 1.29
CA GLY A 44 -14.92 -2.63 0.81
C GLY A 44 -13.85 -2.47 1.88
N LEU A 45 -12.74 -1.88 1.44
CA LEU A 45 -11.60 -1.51 2.27
C LEU A 45 -11.39 -0.01 2.25
N THR A 46 -10.84 0.50 3.35
CA THR A 46 -10.24 1.81 3.45
C THR A 46 -8.82 1.64 3.98
N ILE A 47 -7.86 2.35 3.40
CA ILE A 47 -6.48 2.39 3.83
C ILE A 47 -6.15 3.84 4.13
N ALA A 48 -5.62 4.09 5.32
CA ALA A 48 -5.15 5.40 5.74
C ALA A 48 -3.66 5.31 6.08
N ALA A 49 -2.83 6.12 5.42
CA ALA A 49 -1.40 6.11 5.66
C ALA A 49 -0.78 7.49 5.47
N GLU A 50 0.36 7.69 6.12
CA GLU A 50 1.15 8.91 6.03
C GLU A 50 2.64 8.59 5.93
N LEU A 51 3.40 9.52 5.33
CA LEU A 51 4.85 9.50 5.36
C LEU A 51 5.36 10.53 6.35
N ARG A 52 6.38 10.14 7.12
CA ARG A 52 7.04 11.04 8.07
C ARG A 52 8.54 10.84 8.11
N ASN A 53 9.23 11.86 8.61
CA ASN A 53 10.65 11.79 8.92
C ASN A 53 10.86 10.97 10.19
N ASN A 54 11.70 9.94 10.12
CA ASN A 54 12.24 9.25 11.27
C ASN A 54 13.76 9.26 11.19
N GLN A 55 14.41 10.15 11.95
CA GLN A 55 15.88 10.28 12.01
C GLN A 55 16.54 10.43 10.62
N GLY A 56 15.94 11.22 9.74
CA GLY A 56 16.44 11.44 8.37
C GLY A 56 16.04 10.37 7.36
N ARG A 57 15.24 9.36 7.77
CA ARG A 57 14.71 8.30 6.89
C ARG A 57 13.20 8.43 6.70
N THR A 58 12.72 7.92 5.57
CA THR A 58 11.29 7.87 5.27
C THR A 58 10.64 6.74 6.06
N MET A 59 9.68 7.09 6.90
CA MET A 59 8.83 6.14 7.61
C MET A 59 7.42 6.18 7.04
N LEU A 60 6.86 5.02 6.72
CA LEU A 60 5.49 4.84 6.28
C LEU A 60 4.69 4.20 7.41
N CYS A 61 3.62 4.85 7.82
CA CYS A 61 2.72 4.34 8.85
C CYS A 61 1.31 4.29 8.30
N GLY A 62 0.56 3.27 8.66
CA GLY A 62 -0.83 3.20 8.23
C GLY A 62 -1.64 2.14 8.95
N VAL A 63 -2.93 2.25 8.72
CA VAL A 63 -3.96 1.32 9.15
C VAL A 63 -4.84 0.99 7.96
N TRP A 64 -5.57 -0.11 8.06
CA TRP A 64 -6.64 -0.41 7.15
C TRP A 64 -7.91 -0.75 7.92
N ALA A 65 -9.05 -0.58 7.29
CA ALA A 65 -10.35 -0.94 7.80
C ALA A 65 -11.15 -1.64 6.70
N GLN A 66 -12.14 -2.41 7.11
CA GLN A 66 -13.03 -3.10 6.19
C GLN A 66 -14.49 -2.99 6.62
N SER A 67 -15.41 -3.06 5.66
CA SER A 67 -16.85 -3.06 5.94
C SER A 67 -17.25 -4.17 6.91
N ARG A 68 -18.14 -3.85 7.87
CA ARG A 68 -18.65 -4.83 8.83
C ARG A 68 -19.52 -5.90 8.16
N GLN A 69 -20.25 -5.50 7.11
CA GLN A 69 -20.96 -6.41 6.24
C GLN A 69 -20.07 -6.70 5.03
N GLN A 70 -19.50 -7.90 5.00
CA GLN A 70 -18.78 -8.45 3.86
C GLN A 70 -19.43 -9.76 3.42
N SER A 71 -19.35 -10.04 2.12
CA SER A 71 -19.67 -11.38 1.61
C SER A 71 -18.73 -12.41 2.23
N ILE A 72 -19.24 -13.63 2.47
CA ILE A 72 -18.40 -14.75 2.92
C ILE A 72 -17.27 -15.05 1.91
N LEU A 73 -17.50 -14.75 0.63
CA LEU A 73 -16.55 -14.95 -0.46
C LEU A 73 -15.33 -14.01 -0.39
N THR A 74 -15.43 -12.92 0.38
CA THR A 74 -14.34 -11.93 0.55
C THR A 74 -13.70 -11.97 1.93
N LYS A 75 -14.09 -12.92 2.79
CA LYS A 75 -13.47 -13.07 4.10
C LYS A 75 -12.00 -13.48 3.93
N ASN A 76 -11.09 -12.79 4.62
CA ASN A 76 -9.64 -13.04 4.61
C ASN A 76 -8.93 -12.79 3.26
N VAL A 77 -9.54 -12.04 2.33
CA VAL A 77 -8.93 -11.71 1.04
C VAL A 77 -8.23 -10.35 1.02
N GLU A 78 -8.34 -9.57 2.09
CA GLU A 78 -7.74 -8.25 2.25
C GLU A 78 -6.23 -8.29 2.01
N ARG A 79 -5.54 -9.36 2.45
CA ARG A 79 -4.10 -9.52 2.23
C ARG A 79 -3.71 -9.51 0.76
N LYS A 80 -4.57 -10.01 -0.14
CA LYS A 80 -4.32 -9.95 -1.59
C LYS A 80 -4.32 -8.51 -2.10
N VAL A 81 -5.25 -7.68 -1.60
CA VAL A 81 -5.36 -6.27 -1.97
C VAL A 81 -4.23 -5.46 -1.34
N LEU A 82 -4.03 -5.60 -0.03
CA LEU A 82 -2.97 -4.92 0.72
C LEU A 82 -1.58 -5.28 0.18
N GLY A 83 -1.36 -6.53 -0.21
CA GLY A 83 -0.08 -7.02 -0.73
C GLY A 83 0.37 -6.35 -2.05
N VAL A 84 -0.57 -5.86 -2.86
CA VAL A 84 -0.26 -5.23 -4.16
C VAL A 84 -0.50 -3.72 -4.17
N ALA A 85 -1.13 -3.18 -3.13
CA ALA A 85 -1.30 -1.75 -2.94
C ALA A 85 0.08 -1.06 -2.81
N SER A 86 0.17 0.18 -3.31
CA SER A 86 1.43 0.92 -3.34
C SER A 86 1.24 2.37 -2.92
N PHE A 87 2.20 2.89 -2.15
CA PHE A 87 2.27 4.29 -1.75
C PHE A 87 3.23 5.03 -2.67
N PHE A 88 2.84 6.20 -3.14
CA PHE A 88 3.65 7.09 -3.95
C PHE A 88 3.78 8.45 -3.28
N ALA A 89 4.93 9.09 -3.50
CA ALA A 89 5.12 10.50 -3.22
C ALA A 89 5.54 11.20 -4.53
N GLY A 90 4.68 12.07 -5.06
CA GLY A 90 4.85 12.54 -6.44
C GLY A 90 4.91 11.35 -7.40
N ASN A 91 5.77 11.33 -8.41
CA ASN A 91 5.86 10.18 -9.34
C ASN A 91 6.68 8.99 -8.81
N GLU A 92 7.18 9.09 -7.58
CA GLU A 92 8.06 8.09 -7.00
C GLU A 92 7.29 7.08 -6.18
N ARG A 93 7.45 5.78 -6.49
CA ARG A 93 6.93 4.71 -5.65
C ARG A 93 7.78 4.62 -4.38
N ILE A 94 7.14 4.76 -3.23
CA ILE A 94 7.79 4.70 -1.91
C ILE A 94 7.85 3.26 -1.42
N HIS A 95 6.71 2.57 -1.43
CA HIS A 95 6.58 1.19 -0.96
C HIS A 95 5.42 0.47 -1.65
N THR A 96 5.51 -0.86 -1.74
CA THR A 96 4.44 -1.76 -2.19
C THR A 96 4.25 -2.83 -1.12
N GLY A 97 3.00 -3.14 -0.81
CA GLY A 97 2.65 -4.11 0.21
C GLY A 97 2.35 -3.45 1.54
N PHE A 98 1.08 -3.43 1.93
CA PHE A 98 0.59 -2.83 3.18
C PHE A 98 0.18 -3.87 4.21
N VAL A 99 0.60 -5.12 4.04
CA VAL A 99 0.27 -6.24 4.95
C VAL A 99 0.84 -6.08 6.36
N PHE A 100 1.78 -5.15 6.57
CA PHE A 100 2.31 -4.79 7.90
C PHE A 100 1.34 -3.91 8.72
N MET A 101 0.37 -3.27 8.05
CA MET A 101 -0.58 -2.37 8.70
C MET A 101 -1.59 -3.17 9.53
N ASN A 102 -1.93 -2.64 10.70
CA ASN A 102 -2.97 -3.23 11.54
C ASN A 102 -4.37 -2.86 11.03
N GLU A 103 -5.32 -3.76 11.25
CA GLU A 103 -6.75 -3.50 11.07
C GLU A 103 -7.24 -2.58 12.19
N VAL A 104 -8.13 -1.64 11.86
CA VAL A 104 -8.89 -0.82 12.80
C VAL A 104 -10.37 -0.80 12.41
N PRO A 105 -11.29 -0.47 13.35
CA PRO A 105 -12.69 -0.28 13.01
C PRO A 105 -12.89 0.83 11.94
N PRO A 106 -13.89 0.69 11.05
CA PRO A 106 -14.27 1.77 10.15
C PRO A 106 -14.57 3.06 10.90
N SER A 107 -14.05 4.18 10.39
CA SER A 107 -14.18 5.48 11.02
C SER A 107 -14.31 6.59 9.97
N ALA A 108 -14.99 7.67 10.34
CA ALA A 108 -15.04 8.91 9.54
C ALA A 108 -13.68 9.63 9.49
N SER A 109 -12.81 9.38 10.48
CA SER A 109 -11.44 9.88 10.53
C SER A 109 -10.49 8.83 11.13
N TYR A 110 -9.30 8.73 10.53
CA TYR A 110 -8.22 7.85 11.00
C TYR A 110 -7.10 8.61 11.72
N VAL A 111 -7.23 9.94 11.88
CA VAL A 111 -6.30 10.74 12.68
C VAL A 111 -6.28 10.21 14.12
N GLY A 112 -5.09 10.11 14.71
CA GLY A 112 -4.87 9.63 16.07
C GLY A 112 -4.91 8.10 16.22
N GLN A 113 -5.35 7.35 15.21
CA GLN A 113 -5.37 5.89 15.27
C GLN A 113 -3.96 5.33 15.45
N GLN A 114 -3.83 4.32 16.30
CA GLN A 114 -2.56 3.62 16.49
C GLN A 114 -2.24 2.82 15.23
N ALA A 115 -1.14 3.16 14.57
CA ALA A 115 -0.70 2.53 13.33
C ALA A 115 0.61 1.77 13.51
N ASN A 116 0.73 0.67 12.78
CA ASN A 116 2.02 0.04 12.50
C ASN A 116 2.79 0.86 11.46
N CYS A 117 4.10 0.90 11.65
CA CYS A 117 5.03 1.69 10.87
C CYS A 117 6.21 0.84 10.39
N ILE A 118 6.68 1.15 9.19
CA ILE A 118 7.96 0.67 8.66
C ILE A 118 8.88 1.86 8.38
N THR A 119 10.12 1.78 8.82
CA THR A 119 11.17 2.72 8.40
C THR A 119 11.89 2.14 7.20
N LEU A 120 11.93 2.89 6.10
CA LEU A 120 12.59 2.49 4.87
C LEU A 120 14.07 2.93 4.88
N GLN A 121 14.91 2.26 4.09
CA GLN A 121 16.29 2.71 3.89
C GLN A 121 16.38 4.07 3.19
N ARG A 122 15.31 4.48 2.51
CA ARG A 122 15.21 5.73 1.76
C ARG A 122 15.37 6.95 2.68
N ALA A 123 16.18 7.91 2.23
CA ALA A 123 16.33 9.20 2.90
C ALA A 123 15.02 9.99 2.86
N TRP A 124 14.72 10.71 3.95
CA TRP A 124 13.57 11.60 4.04
C TRP A 124 13.74 12.81 3.12
N ARG A 125 12.65 13.23 2.50
CA ARG A 125 12.55 14.45 1.72
C ARG A 125 11.29 15.22 2.14
N PRO A 126 11.36 16.53 2.47
CA PRO A 126 10.19 17.29 2.96
C PRO A 126 8.95 17.21 2.06
N GLU A 127 9.15 17.15 0.74
CA GLU A 127 8.09 17.03 -0.26
C GLU A 127 7.27 15.73 -0.15
N TYR A 128 7.79 14.69 0.50
CA TYR A 128 7.06 13.45 0.71
C TYR A 128 5.87 13.62 1.64
N ALA A 129 5.91 14.59 2.57
CA ALA A 129 4.83 14.81 3.54
C ALA A 129 3.50 15.26 2.90
N ASN A 130 3.56 15.95 1.76
CA ASN A 130 2.38 16.61 1.17
C ASN A 130 2.00 16.09 -0.22
N ASN A 131 2.80 15.18 -0.80
CA ASN A 131 2.59 14.67 -2.16
C ASN A 131 2.21 13.19 -2.19
N GLY A 132 1.64 12.69 -1.10
CA GLY A 132 1.26 11.28 -0.96
C GLY A 132 0.06 10.90 -1.82
N ARG A 133 0.08 9.71 -2.40
CA ARG A 133 -1.10 9.04 -2.97
C ARG A 133 -0.98 7.53 -2.87
N MET A 134 -2.11 6.83 -2.92
CA MET A 134 -2.15 5.38 -3.05
C MET A 134 -2.56 4.95 -4.45
N ARG A 135 -2.04 3.81 -4.88
CA ARG A 135 -2.53 3.10 -6.06
C ARG A 135 -2.82 1.67 -5.66
N ILE A 136 -4.06 1.25 -5.88
CA ILE A 136 -4.53 -0.09 -5.61
C ILE A 136 -4.98 -0.68 -6.95
N PRO A 137 -4.20 -1.60 -7.55
CA PRO A 137 -4.59 -2.26 -8.78
C PRO A 137 -5.95 -2.96 -8.64
N ARG A 138 -6.61 -3.22 -9.77
CA ARG A 138 -7.74 -4.17 -9.80
C ARG A 138 -7.19 -5.57 -9.48
N VAL A 139 -7.79 -6.26 -8.51
CA VAL A 139 -7.33 -7.57 -8.04
C VAL A 139 -8.47 -8.58 -8.13
N LEU A 140 -8.23 -9.75 -8.72
CA LEU A 140 -9.12 -10.91 -8.58
C LEU A 140 -8.89 -11.50 -7.18
N VAL A 141 -9.90 -11.44 -6.32
CA VAL A 141 -9.78 -11.86 -4.91
C VAL A 141 -10.41 -13.22 -4.63
N TYR A 142 -11.41 -13.61 -5.41
CA TYR A 142 -12.08 -14.91 -5.37
C TYR A 142 -12.51 -15.34 -6.78
N GLY A 143 -12.52 -16.65 -7.03
CA GLY A 143 -12.82 -17.26 -8.32
C GLY A 143 -11.59 -17.52 -9.18
N ASP A 144 -11.77 -18.31 -10.25
CA ASP A 144 -10.79 -18.58 -11.29
C ASP A 144 -11.18 -17.92 -12.62
N PHE A 145 -10.23 -17.83 -13.56
CA PHE A 145 -10.48 -17.42 -14.95
C PHE A 145 -11.14 -18.57 -15.76
N ASP A 146 -12.13 -19.27 -15.20
CA ASP A 146 -12.82 -20.35 -15.89
C ASP A 146 -14.05 -19.78 -16.65
N PRO A 147 -14.17 -19.96 -17.98
CA PRO A 147 -15.34 -19.54 -18.74
C PRO A 147 -16.64 -20.26 -18.36
N PHE A 148 -16.62 -21.30 -17.51
CA PHE A 148 -17.79 -22.13 -17.18
C PHE A 148 -18.16 -22.26 -15.69
N GLY A 149 -17.48 -21.61 -14.73
CA GLY A 149 -17.83 -21.84 -13.32
C GLY A 149 -17.16 -20.94 -12.27
N ASP A 150 -17.92 -20.66 -11.21
CA ASP A 150 -17.73 -19.76 -10.05
C ASP A 150 -17.77 -18.23 -10.28
N PRO A 151 -18.51 -17.49 -9.42
CA PRO A 151 -18.56 -16.04 -9.50
C PRO A 151 -17.20 -15.42 -9.16
N SER A 152 -16.59 -14.74 -10.14
CA SER A 152 -15.36 -13.96 -9.94
C SER A 152 -15.64 -12.69 -9.12
N VAL A 153 -14.86 -12.49 -8.05
CA VAL A 153 -14.93 -11.27 -7.25
C VAL A 153 -13.66 -10.45 -7.45
N TYR A 154 -13.84 -9.17 -7.81
CA TYR A 154 -12.76 -8.22 -7.98
C TYR A 154 -12.77 -7.16 -6.88
N PHE A 155 -11.59 -6.67 -6.52
CA PHE A 155 -11.44 -5.40 -5.82
C PHE A 155 -11.21 -4.27 -6.82
N ILE A 156 -11.92 -3.16 -6.66
CA ILE A 156 -11.85 -1.99 -7.54
C ILE A 156 -11.57 -0.74 -6.69
N GLN A 157 -10.49 -0.03 -7.01
CA GLN A 157 -10.15 1.25 -6.37
C GLN A 157 -11.17 2.32 -6.78
N GLU A 158 -11.94 2.81 -5.82
CA GLU A 158 -12.98 3.85 -6.03
C GLU A 158 -13.01 4.86 -4.86
N GLY A 159 -11.93 4.91 -4.07
CA GLY A 159 -11.87 5.67 -2.81
C GLY A 159 -12.28 4.83 -1.59
N PRO A 160 -12.26 5.42 -0.39
CA PRO A 160 -12.50 4.70 0.88
C PRO A 160 -13.91 4.10 0.94
N ARG A 161 -14.02 2.82 1.29
CA ARG A 161 -15.29 2.08 1.35
C ARG A 161 -15.46 1.17 2.57
N ALA A 162 -14.58 1.26 3.56
CA ALA A 162 -14.84 0.66 4.87
C ALA A 162 -15.98 1.41 5.57
N GLY A 163 -17.04 0.70 5.96
CA GLY A 163 -18.22 1.27 6.62
C GLY A 163 -19.37 0.28 6.73
N ASP A 164 -20.47 0.75 7.32
CA ASP A 164 -21.75 0.06 7.34
C ASP A 164 -22.41 0.30 5.98
N SER A 165 -22.47 -0.77 5.18
CA SER A 165 -23.16 -0.91 3.89
C SER A 165 -24.27 0.10 3.60
#